data_AF-A0A450TLI3-F1
#
_entry.id   AF-A0A450TLI3-F1
#
_cell.length_a   1.000
_cell.length_b   1.000
_cell.length_c   1.000
_cell.angle_alpha   90.00
_cell.angle_beta   90.00
_cell.angle_gamma   90.00
#
_symmetry.space_group_name_H-M   'P 1'
#
loop_
_entity.id
_entity.type
_entity.pdbx_description
1 polymer ?
#
loop_
_entity_poly.entity_id
_entity_poly.type
_entity_poly.pdbx_seq_one_letter_code
_entity_poly.pdbx_strand_id
1 'polypeptide(L)'
;MDRRTTRTGHRRRDAIMKRGRWEDHCIRHDGTTDVEEFCRDYFTSDDRRIALFTAAGFDPRSGQIPHLLAQHVEDQDATAFFIREERSDTNKELLTQAEKNLLKLRELFPNGEEWSIEIFDADDRHIVGGRRLASRFQKASSVLQDCTDVVLDLSAFSTGVIFTLTRLAWKFCQSPGRNLHIFVNYHPEYDSRLEPDSYDKATTIHGFRDPDKLDEDRDKTRLWIPYFNPKKRDAIKKIHKAIKSPQGLDICPVLPFPATNPRTADEDAVAFLEEFQDPGWHIDARHILHAAQDDPLDLYRQILAVHRAREKVFDGMQGSQTILSPAGSKILSLGFLLAALDYELPVIYVESARYQLQSDPEHLPLSDKSMKLLHLWLLGVPYPNNMH
;
A
#
# COMPACT_ATOMS: atom_id res chain seq x y z
N MET A 1 37.80 47.74 32.25
CA MET A 1 37.07 46.77 33.09
C MET A 1 35.60 46.95 32.79
N ASP A 2 35.03 46.12 31.92
CA ASP A 2 33.60 45.80 32.00
C ASP A 2 33.35 44.47 31.28
N ARG A 3 32.93 43.45 32.05
CA ARG A 3 32.66 42.10 31.56
C ARG A 3 31.20 42.02 31.16
N ARG A 4 30.90 41.99 29.86
CA ARG A 4 29.59 41.51 29.37
C ARG A 4 29.66 40.01 29.10
N THR A 5 29.20 39.24 30.07
CA THR A 5 28.81 37.84 29.91
C THR A 5 27.56 37.76 29.03
N THR A 6 27.71 37.32 27.79
CA THR A 6 26.62 36.89 26.93
C THR A 6 26.18 35.48 27.33
N ARG A 7 25.06 35.39 28.03
CA ARG A 7 24.31 34.14 28.25
C ARG A 7 23.68 33.73 26.91
N THR A 8 24.32 32.83 26.18
CA THR A 8 23.69 32.09 25.08
C THR A 8 22.76 31.04 25.68
N GLY A 9 21.48 31.40 25.78
CA GLY A 9 20.41 30.46 26.14
C GLY A 9 20.26 29.40 25.05
N HIS A 10 20.85 28.23 25.28
CA HIS A 10 20.53 27.00 24.56
C HIS A 10 19.08 26.63 24.89
N ARG A 11 18.12 27.06 24.07
CA ARG A 11 16.78 26.49 24.07
C ARG A 11 16.88 25.09 23.45
N ARG A 12 17.15 24.07 24.28
CA ARG A 12 16.71 22.70 23.99
C ARG A 12 15.19 22.76 23.87
N ARG A 13 14.68 22.77 22.64
CA ARG A 13 13.33 22.29 22.38
C ARG A 13 13.49 20.78 22.34
N ASP A 14 13.02 20.10 23.39
CA ASP A 14 12.71 18.68 23.27
C ASP A 14 11.68 18.58 22.15
N ALA A 15 12.13 18.21 20.95
CA ALA A 15 11.24 17.94 19.84
C ALA A 15 10.41 16.73 20.27
N ILE A 16 9.16 16.95 20.62
CA ILE A 16 8.21 15.86 20.85
C ILE A 16 8.16 15.09 19.54
N MET A 17 8.74 13.89 19.54
CA MET A 17 8.70 12.97 18.41
C MET A 17 7.26 12.81 17.95
N LYS A 18 7.01 13.02 16.65
CA LYS A 18 5.70 12.78 16.04
C LYS A 18 5.24 11.37 16.43
N ARG A 19 4.03 11.24 16.98
CA ARG A 19 3.37 9.93 17.17
C ARG A 19 2.73 9.51 15.86
N GLY A 20 2.65 8.21 15.63
CA GLY A 20 1.95 7.70 14.45
C GLY A 20 0.45 7.98 14.56
N ARG A 21 -0.17 8.37 13.45
CA ARG A 21 -1.61 8.70 13.40
C ARG A 21 -2.49 7.53 13.84
N TRP A 22 -2.15 6.31 13.42
CA TRP A 22 -2.92 5.10 13.68
C TRP A 22 -2.25 4.19 14.71
N GLU A 23 -1.24 4.71 15.41
CA GLU A 23 -0.42 3.94 16.33
C GLU A 23 -1.27 3.44 17.50
N ASP A 24 -1.99 4.37 18.14
CA ASP A 24 -2.84 4.11 19.31
C ASP A 24 -4.28 3.74 18.90
N HIS A 25 -4.83 4.41 17.88
CA HIS A 25 -6.23 4.25 17.47
C HIS A 25 -6.37 4.23 15.94
N CYS A 26 -6.91 3.13 15.42
CA CYS A 26 -7.37 2.99 14.04
C CYS A 26 -8.72 2.28 14.06
N ILE A 27 -9.73 2.86 13.41
CA ILE A 27 -11.03 2.20 13.27
C ILE A 27 -10.88 1.09 12.23
N ARG A 28 -11.09 -0.15 12.69
CA ARG A 28 -10.86 -1.39 11.95
C ARG A 28 -12.01 -2.34 12.20
N HIS A 29 -12.43 -3.03 11.15
CA HIS A 29 -13.40 -4.13 11.21
C HIS A 29 -12.82 -5.33 10.46
N ASP A 30 -12.94 -6.51 11.05
CA ASP A 30 -12.31 -7.74 10.57
C ASP A 30 -13.35 -8.83 10.30
N GLY A 31 -13.19 -9.52 9.19
CA GLY A 31 -14.10 -10.59 8.79
C GLY A 31 -15.38 -10.05 8.16
N THR A 32 -16.10 -10.97 7.51
CA THR A 32 -17.29 -10.64 6.73
C THR A 32 -18.38 -10.00 7.59
N THR A 33 -18.66 -10.57 8.77
CA THR A 33 -19.74 -10.11 9.65
C THR A 33 -19.56 -8.67 10.13
N ASP A 34 -18.41 -8.33 10.71
CA ASP A 34 -18.16 -6.99 11.27
C ASP A 34 -18.15 -5.92 10.17
N VAL A 35 -17.65 -6.27 8.99
CA VAL A 35 -17.60 -5.36 7.85
C VAL A 35 -18.96 -5.17 7.21
N GLU A 36 -19.77 -6.24 7.08
CA GLU A 36 -21.17 -6.16 6.64
C GLU A 36 -22.02 -5.32 7.60
N GLU A 37 -21.87 -5.54 8.90
CA GLU A 37 -22.54 -4.74 9.93
C GLU A 37 -22.16 -3.26 9.83
N PHE A 38 -20.88 -2.95 9.70
CA PHE A 38 -20.44 -1.58 9.46
C PHE A 38 -21.07 -0.98 8.19
N CYS A 39 -21.04 -1.69 7.06
CA CYS A 39 -21.59 -1.18 5.81
C CYS A 39 -23.09 -0.90 5.92
N ARG A 40 -23.84 -1.82 6.53
CA ARG A 40 -25.28 -1.67 6.78
C ARG A 40 -25.57 -0.48 7.69
N ASP A 41 -24.84 -0.33 8.79
CA ASP A 41 -25.16 0.68 9.79
C ASP A 41 -24.66 2.09 9.39
N TYR A 42 -23.58 2.17 8.62
CA TYR A 42 -22.96 3.44 8.24
C TYR A 42 -23.42 3.99 6.89
N PHE A 43 -23.47 3.16 5.84
CA PHE A 43 -23.71 3.64 4.47
C PHE A 43 -25.18 3.73 4.08
N THR A 44 -26.11 3.20 4.88
CA THR A 44 -27.57 3.33 4.65
C THR A 44 -28.13 4.69 5.05
N SER A 45 -27.31 5.57 5.63
CA SER A 45 -27.72 6.91 6.04
C SER A 45 -27.89 7.84 4.83
N ASP A 46 -29.01 8.57 4.76
CA ASP A 46 -29.38 9.46 3.65
C ASP A 46 -28.37 10.61 3.40
N ASP A 47 -27.47 10.88 4.35
CA ASP A 47 -26.43 11.91 4.25
C ASP A 47 -25.11 11.39 3.65
N ARG A 48 -25.07 10.12 3.20
CA ARG A 48 -23.85 9.48 2.68
C ARG A 48 -23.87 9.43 1.16
N ARG A 49 -22.76 9.88 0.59
CA ARG A 49 -22.50 9.88 -0.86
C ARG A 49 -21.12 9.31 -1.09
N ILE A 50 -21.05 8.13 -1.71
CA ILE A 50 -19.80 7.39 -1.84
C ILE A 50 -19.15 7.61 -3.21
N ALA A 51 -17.83 7.74 -3.21
CA ALA A 51 -16.99 7.55 -4.38
C ALA A 51 -16.27 6.20 -4.27
N LEU A 52 -16.72 5.20 -5.03
CA LEU A 52 -16.15 3.85 -5.02
C LEU A 52 -15.07 3.73 -6.10
N PHE A 53 -13.86 3.37 -5.71
CA PHE A 53 -12.79 2.99 -6.63
C PHE A 53 -12.51 1.49 -6.49
N THR A 54 -12.73 0.73 -7.55
CA THR A 54 -12.53 -0.73 -7.57
C THR A 54 -11.86 -1.17 -8.86
N ALA A 55 -11.20 -2.33 -8.83
CA ALA A 55 -10.52 -2.87 -9.99
C ALA A 55 -11.52 -3.49 -10.97
N ALA A 56 -11.27 -3.32 -12.27
CA ALA A 56 -11.96 -4.03 -13.36
C ALA A 56 -11.02 -5.01 -14.07
N GLY A 57 -10.07 -5.58 -13.32
CA GLY A 57 -9.11 -6.55 -13.81
C GLY A 57 -9.63 -7.99 -13.79
N PHE A 58 -8.75 -8.93 -14.10
CA PHE A 58 -9.07 -10.36 -14.13
C PHE A 58 -9.22 -10.99 -12.73
N ASP A 59 -8.76 -10.32 -11.68
CA ASP A 59 -8.73 -10.88 -10.33
C ASP A 59 -10.18 -11.14 -9.85
N PRO A 60 -10.51 -12.36 -9.36
CA PRO A 60 -11.87 -12.72 -8.96
C PRO A 60 -12.40 -11.89 -7.77
N ARG A 61 -11.53 -11.20 -7.03
CA ARG A 61 -11.93 -10.34 -5.90
C ARG A 61 -12.58 -9.02 -6.34
N SER A 62 -12.35 -8.59 -7.58
CA SER A 62 -12.77 -7.29 -8.14
C SER A 62 -14.26 -6.96 -7.99
N GLY A 63 -15.13 -7.97 -7.82
CA GLY A 63 -16.58 -7.76 -7.70
C GLY A 63 -17.13 -7.85 -6.28
N GLN A 64 -16.34 -8.24 -5.28
CA GLN A 64 -16.88 -8.61 -3.97
C GLN A 64 -17.24 -7.41 -3.09
N ILE A 65 -16.33 -6.43 -2.95
CA ILE A 65 -16.63 -5.20 -2.21
C ILE A 65 -17.74 -4.39 -2.90
N PRO A 66 -17.70 -4.21 -4.24
CA PRO A 66 -18.80 -3.55 -4.95
C PRO A 66 -20.15 -4.24 -4.70
N HIS A 67 -20.19 -5.57 -4.71
CA HIS A 67 -21.42 -6.32 -4.42
C HIS A 67 -21.92 -6.06 -3.00
N LEU A 68 -21.02 -6.09 -2.01
CA LEU A 68 -21.37 -5.79 -0.62
C LEU A 68 -21.95 -4.37 -0.47
N LEU A 69 -21.29 -3.36 -1.06
CA LEU A 69 -21.75 -1.98 -0.95
C LEU A 69 -23.09 -1.75 -1.65
N ALA A 70 -23.32 -2.37 -2.81
CA ALA A 70 -24.57 -2.27 -3.55
C ALA A 70 -25.80 -2.83 -2.79
N GLN A 71 -25.59 -3.62 -1.73
CA GLN A 71 -26.68 -4.06 -0.85
C GLN A 71 -27.17 -2.97 0.11
N HIS A 72 -26.37 -1.92 0.31
CA HIS A 72 -26.58 -0.89 1.34
C HIS A 72 -26.56 0.54 0.79
N VAL A 73 -26.14 0.73 -0.46
CA VAL A 73 -26.01 2.03 -1.10
C VAL A 73 -26.80 2.03 -2.39
N GLU A 74 -27.68 3.03 -2.54
CA GLU A 74 -28.43 3.25 -3.77
C GLU A 74 -27.51 3.80 -4.87
N ASP A 75 -27.75 3.41 -6.13
CA ASP A 75 -26.93 3.83 -7.27
C ASP A 75 -26.83 5.37 -7.41
N GLN A 76 -27.89 6.10 -7.05
CA GLN A 76 -27.90 7.58 -7.09
C GLN A 76 -26.97 8.24 -6.06
N ASP A 77 -26.59 7.50 -5.02
CA ASP A 77 -25.69 7.95 -3.95
C ASP A 77 -24.28 7.40 -4.09
N ALA A 78 -24.02 6.67 -5.18
CA ALA A 78 -22.72 6.12 -5.52
C ALA A 78 -22.18 6.71 -6.83
N THR A 79 -20.93 7.18 -6.78
CA THR A 79 -20.12 7.41 -7.98
C THR A 79 -19.05 6.32 -8.04
N ALA A 80 -19.17 5.39 -8.99
CA ALA A 80 -18.25 4.28 -9.12
C ALA A 80 -17.23 4.50 -10.24
N PHE A 81 -15.96 4.16 -9.96
CA PHE A 81 -14.85 4.20 -10.90
C PHE A 81 -14.22 2.81 -11.00
N PHE A 82 -14.38 2.20 -12.17
CA PHE A 82 -13.88 0.87 -12.51
C PHE A 82 -12.50 0.99 -13.16
N ILE A 83 -11.43 0.81 -12.38
CA ILE A 83 -10.07 1.01 -12.86
C ILE A 83 -9.54 -0.29 -13.48
N ARG A 84 -9.23 -0.24 -14.77
CA ARG A 84 -8.63 -1.33 -15.53
C ARG A 84 -7.17 -1.03 -15.82
N GLU A 85 -6.27 -1.89 -15.33
CA GLU A 85 -4.84 -1.77 -15.58
C GLU A 85 -4.44 -2.46 -16.89
N GLU A 86 -4.08 -1.69 -17.91
CA GLU A 86 -3.68 -2.21 -19.22
C GLU A 86 -2.18 -2.53 -19.28
N ARG A 87 -1.88 -3.73 -19.79
CA ARG A 87 -0.53 -4.23 -20.04
C ARG A 87 -0.49 -4.89 -21.43
N SER A 88 0.59 -4.63 -22.17
CA SER A 88 0.76 -5.01 -23.59
C SER A 88 0.68 -6.53 -23.85
N ASP A 89 0.99 -7.37 -22.87
CA ASP A 89 1.13 -8.83 -23.03
C ASP A 89 0.10 -9.62 -22.19
N THR A 90 -1.18 -9.22 -22.23
CA THR A 90 -2.22 -9.87 -21.41
C THR A 90 -2.80 -11.11 -22.12
N ASN A 91 -2.79 -12.26 -21.42
CA ASN A 91 -3.38 -13.51 -21.92
C ASN A 91 -4.90 -13.35 -22.16
N LYS A 92 -5.41 -13.93 -23.26
CA LYS A 92 -6.84 -13.93 -23.64
C LYS A 92 -7.77 -14.42 -22.54
N GLU A 93 -7.36 -15.40 -21.75
CA GLU A 93 -8.16 -15.92 -20.62
C GLU A 93 -8.33 -14.86 -19.53
N LEU A 94 -7.26 -14.14 -19.18
CA LEU A 94 -7.30 -13.05 -18.21
C LEU A 94 -8.17 -11.89 -18.73
N LEU A 95 -8.06 -11.55 -20.02
CA LEU A 95 -8.95 -10.56 -20.64
C LEU A 95 -10.41 -10.98 -20.55
N THR A 96 -10.73 -12.24 -20.85
CA THR A 96 -12.09 -12.77 -20.74
C THR A 96 -12.62 -12.68 -19.32
N GLN A 97 -11.78 -12.96 -18.31
CA GLN A 97 -12.16 -12.81 -16.91
C GLN A 97 -12.35 -11.35 -16.50
N ALA A 98 -11.50 -10.44 -17.00
CA ALA A 98 -11.65 -9.00 -16.77
C ALA A 98 -12.97 -8.47 -17.36
N GLU A 99 -13.33 -8.86 -18.58
CA GLU A 99 -14.63 -8.49 -19.17
C GLU A 99 -15.82 -9.02 -18.35
N LYS A 100 -15.74 -10.26 -17.85
CA LYS A 100 -16.77 -10.81 -16.97
C LYS A 100 -16.90 -10.02 -15.67
N ASN A 101 -15.79 -9.63 -15.07
CA ASN A 101 -15.81 -8.82 -13.84
C ASN A 101 -16.39 -7.43 -14.12
N LEU A 102 -15.98 -6.78 -15.21
CA LEU A 102 -16.49 -5.48 -15.62
C LEU A 102 -18.01 -5.50 -15.89
N LEU A 103 -18.53 -6.55 -16.52
CA LEU A 103 -19.97 -6.72 -16.72
C LEU A 103 -20.73 -6.76 -15.39
N LYS A 104 -20.24 -7.55 -14.42
CA LYS A 104 -20.83 -7.61 -13.07
C LYS A 104 -20.78 -6.25 -12.37
N LEU A 105 -19.68 -5.50 -12.51
CA LEU A 105 -19.57 -4.16 -11.95
C LEU A 105 -20.61 -3.20 -12.54
N ARG A 106 -20.84 -3.27 -13.86
CA ARG A 106 -21.87 -2.47 -14.55
C ARG A 106 -23.29 -2.88 -14.17
N GLU A 107 -23.53 -4.14 -13.81
CA GLU A 107 -24.83 -4.56 -13.27
C GLU A 107 -25.08 -3.97 -11.88
N LEU A 108 -24.04 -3.85 -11.05
CA LEU A 108 -24.13 -3.32 -9.69
C LEU A 108 -24.20 -1.79 -9.66
N PHE A 109 -23.40 -1.10 -10.49
CA PHE A 109 -23.36 0.35 -10.62
C PHE A 109 -23.44 0.74 -12.10
N PRO A 110 -24.65 0.83 -12.69
CA PRO A 110 -24.85 1.11 -14.11
C PRO A 110 -24.25 2.44 -14.58
N ASN A 111 -24.15 3.42 -13.68
CA ASN A 111 -23.58 4.73 -13.96
C ASN A 111 -22.05 4.80 -13.71
N GLY A 112 -21.41 3.68 -13.39
CA GLY A 112 -19.97 3.63 -13.12
C GLY A 112 -19.10 3.93 -14.35
N GLU A 113 -18.04 4.70 -14.13
CA GLU A 113 -17.09 5.09 -15.18
C GLU A 113 -15.91 4.12 -15.25
N GLU A 114 -15.57 3.65 -16.46
CA GLU A 114 -14.38 2.83 -16.68
C GLU A 114 -13.13 3.68 -16.93
N TRP A 115 -12.10 3.45 -16.11
CA TRP A 115 -10.78 4.06 -16.26
C TRP A 115 -9.77 3.02 -16.74
N SER A 116 -9.54 2.99 -18.05
CA SER A 116 -8.41 2.26 -18.62
C SER A 116 -7.10 3.02 -18.41
N ILE A 117 -6.16 2.39 -17.68
CA ILE A 117 -4.87 2.95 -17.27
C ILE A 117 -3.74 2.07 -17.79
N GLU A 118 -3.02 2.54 -18.80
CA GLU A 118 -1.79 1.86 -19.25
C GLU A 118 -0.71 1.99 -18.17
N ILE A 119 -0.14 0.86 -17.77
CA ILE A 119 0.90 0.82 -16.74
C ILE A 119 2.26 1.20 -17.29
N PHE A 120 2.52 0.83 -18.55
CA PHE A 120 3.75 1.13 -19.28
C PHE A 120 3.45 2.01 -20.49
N ASP A 121 4.37 2.91 -20.84
CA ASP A 121 4.30 3.58 -22.15
C ASP A 121 4.63 2.59 -23.29
N ALA A 122 4.18 2.93 -24.50
CA ALA A 122 4.33 2.07 -25.67
C ALA A 122 5.76 2.01 -26.22
N ASP A 123 6.54 3.08 -25.99
CA ASP A 123 7.84 3.28 -26.64
C ASP A 123 8.97 2.54 -25.90
N ASP A 124 9.22 2.94 -24.65
CA ASP A 124 10.39 2.52 -23.86
C ASP A 124 10.00 1.62 -22.67
N ARG A 125 8.70 1.31 -22.54
CA ARG A 125 8.08 0.63 -21.39
C ARG A 125 8.41 1.30 -20.06
N HIS A 126 8.45 2.64 -20.01
CA HIS A 126 8.53 3.34 -18.73
C HIS A 126 7.25 3.16 -17.94
N ILE A 127 7.39 3.04 -16.61
CA ILE A 127 6.24 2.97 -15.70
C ILE A 127 5.54 4.34 -15.68
N VAL A 128 4.30 4.39 -16.18
CA VAL A 128 3.48 5.60 -16.31
C VAL A 128 2.12 5.49 -15.62
N GLY A 129 1.73 4.29 -15.17
CA GLY A 129 0.42 4.01 -14.59
C GLY A 129 0.02 4.97 -13.48
N GLY A 130 0.90 5.22 -12.50
CA GLY A 130 0.61 6.15 -11.40
C GLY A 130 0.37 7.60 -11.86
N ARG A 131 1.12 8.08 -12.86
CA ARG A 131 0.93 9.44 -13.42
C ARG A 131 -0.39 9.55 -14.17
N ARG A 132 -0.75 8.53 -14.95
CA ARG A 132 -2.00 8.48 -15.70
C ARG A 132 -3.22 8.38 -14.77
N LEU A 133 -3.11 7.56 -13.72
CA LEU A 133 -4.11 7.48 -12.67
C LEU A 133 -4.31 8.83 -11.97
N ALA A 134 -3.23 9.53 -11.62
CA ALA A 134 -3.32 10.87 -11.04
C ALA A 134 -4.02 11.88 -11.96
N SER A 135 -3.75 11.81 -13.27
CA SER A 135 -4.43 12.64 -14.28
C SER A 135 -5.93 12.36 -14.34
N ARG A 136 -6.35 11.08 -14.31
CA ARG A 136 -7.78 10.70 -14.27
C ARG A 136 -8.46 11.14 -12.98
N PHE A 137 -7.82 10.87 -11.84
CA PHE A 137 -8.31 11.28 -10.53
C PHE A 137 -8.51 12.80 -10.44
N GLN A 138 -7.57 13.58 -10.97
CA GLN A 138 -7.69 15.03 -11.03
C GLN A 138 -8.88 15.49 -11.89
N LYS A 139 -9.11 14.86 -13.04
CA LYS A 139 -10.27 15.18 -13.90
C LYS A 139 -11.60 14.88 -13.23
N ALA A 140 -11.67 13.83 -12.42
CA ALA A 140 -12.87 13.48 -11.65
C ALA A 140 -13.06 14.32 -10.38
N SER A 141 -12.11 15.18 -10.01
CA SER A 141 -12.14 15.91 -8.75
C SER A 141 -13.39 16.74 -8.52
N SER A 142 -14.03 17.27 -9.57
CA SER A 142 -15.30 18.01 -9.44
C SER A 142 -16.46 17.10 -9.04
N VAL A 143 -16.53 15.88 -9.57
CA VAL A 143 -17.56 14.90 -9.20
C VAL A 143 -17.33 14.41 -7.77
N LEU A 144 -16.07 14.18 -7.40
CA LEU A 144 -15.70 13.76 -6.05
C LEU A 144 -16.02 14.80 -4.96
N GLN A 145 -16.18 16.08 -5.33
CA GLN A 145 -16.44 17.14 -4.35
C GLN A 145 -17.77 16.95 -3.62
N ASP A 146 -18.73 16.31 -4.28
CA ASP A 146 -20.08 16.04 -3.77
C ASP A 146 -20.15 14.76 -2.92
N CYS A 147 -19.06 14.01 -2.81
CA CYS A 147 -18.98 12.78 -2.03
C CYS A 147 -18.54 13.06 -0.59
N THR A 148 -19.19 12.40 0.37
CA THR A 148 -18.83 12.41 1.79
C THR A 148 -17.80 11.34 2.11
N ASP A 149 -17.77 10.24 1.36
CA ASP A 149 -16.94 9.08 1.64
C ASP A 149 -16.22 8.62 0.37
N VAL A 150 -14.90 8.52 0.43
CA VAL A 150 -14.11 7.86 -0.61
C VAL A 150 -13.82 6.44 -0.16
N VAL A 151 -14.27 5.47 -0.94
CA VAL A 151 -14.13 4.05 -0.66
C VAL A 151 -13.16 3.44 -1.67
N LEU A 152 -12.06 2.89 -1.17
CA LEU A 152 -11.06 2.21 -1.99
C LEU A 152 -11.15 0.71 -1.77
N ASP A 153 -11.56 -0.03 -2.80
CA ASP A 153 -11.41 -1.47 -2.86
C ASP A 153 -10.02 -1.80 -3.42
N LEU A 154 -9.09 -2.17 -2.54
CA LEU A 154 -7.70 -2.46 -2.89
C LEU A 154 -7.45 -3.95 -3.19
N SER A 155 -8.51 -4.77 -3.23
CA SER A 155 -8.42 -6.23 -3.27
C SER A 155 -7.73 -6.78 -4.52
N ALA A 156 -7.76 -6.03 -5.62
CA ALA A 156 -7.40 -6.53 -6.95
C ALA A 156 -6.47 -5.60 -7.74
N PHE A 157 -5.90 -4.58 -7.10
CA PHE A 157 -4.94 -3.66 -7.72
C PHE A 157 -3.49 -4.13 -7.60
N SER A 158 -2.64 -3.69 -8.54
CA SER A 158 -1.19 -3.76 -8.40
C SER A 158 -0.66 -2.80 -7.32
N THR A 159 0.51 -3.10 -6.76
CA THR A 159 1.14 -2.28 -5.70
C THR A 159 1.28 -0.82 -6.10
N GLY A 160 1.69 -0.53 -7.35
CA GLY A 160 1.83 0.84 -7.84
C GLY A 160 0.50 1.61 -7.83
N VAL A 161 -0.59 0.97 -8.23
CA VAL A 161 -1.94 1.54 -8.20
C VAL A 161 -2.45 1.69 -6.78
N ILE A 162 -2.33 0.67 -5.93
CA ILE A 162 -2.75 0.71 -4.51
C ILE A 162 -2.17 1.95 -3.82
N PHE A 163 -0.85 2.11 -3.89
CA PHE A 163 -0.16 3.18 -3.20
C PHE A 163 -0.52 4.55 -3.80
N THR A 164 -0.50 4.67 -5.13
CA THR A 164 -0.79 5.93 -5.81
C THR A 164 -2.23 6.39 -5.54
N LEU A 165 -3.21 5.51 -5.72
CA LEU A 165 -4.63 5.80 -5.51
C LEU A 165 -4.90 6.22 -4.08
N THR A 166 -4.37 5.46 -3.12
CA THR A 166 -4.55 5.79 -1.69
C THR A 166 -3.90 7.13 -1.34
N ARG A 167 -2.72 7.46 -1.89
CA ARG A 167 -2.10 8.78 -1.67
C ARG A 167 -2.92 9.92 -2.26
N LEU A 168 -3.55 9.74 -3.41
CA LEU A 168 -4.42 10.74 -4.03
C LEU A 168 -5.69 10.94 -3.20
N ALA A 169 -6.37 9.85 -2.85
CA ALA A 169 -7.57 9.85 -2.01
C ALA A 169 -7.29 10.43 -0.61
N TRP A 170 -6.14 10.08 -0.02
CA TRP A 170 -5.65 10.65 1.24
C TRP A 170 -5.57 12.18 1.18
N LYS A 171 -4.87 12.73 0.18
CA LYS A 171 -4.77 14.18 0.01
C LYS A 171 -6.12 14.83 -0.24
N PHE A 172 -7.01 14.18 -0.98
CA PHE A 172 -8.35 14.68 -1.27
C PHE A 172 -9.24 14.74 -0.01
N CYS A 173 -9.17 13.70 0.83
CA CYS A 173 -9.98 13.56 2.05
C CYS A 173 -9.37 14.26 3.28
N GLN A 174 -8.26 14.99 3.13
CA GLN A 174 -7.77 15.87 4.19
C GLN A 174 -8.68 17.09 4.41
N SER A 175 -9.59 17.38 3.47
CA SER A 175 -10.61 18.41 3.66
C SER A 175 -11.64 17.97 4.70
N PRO A 176 -12.12 18.88 5.59
CA PRO A 176 -13.14 18.54 6.58
C PRO A 176 -14.41 17.95 5.96
N GLY A 177 -15.05 17.02 6.66
CA GLY A 177 -16.31 16.41 6.23
C GLY A 177 -16.16 15.28 5.21
N ARG A 178 -14.93 14.88 4.88
CA ARG A 178 -14.66 13.73 4.00
C ARG A 178 -14.05 12.57 4.76
N ASN A 179 -14.51 11.36 4.46
CA ASN A 179 -13.98 10.13 5.01
C ASN A 179 -13.21 9.35 3.95
N LEU A 180 -12.19 8.61 4.39
CA LEU A 180 -11.46 7.67 3.55
C LEU A 180 -11.57 6.28 4.15
N HIS A 181 -12.16 5.36 3.39
CA HIS A 181 -12.31 3.96 3.73
C HIS A 181 -11.46 3.10 2.80
N ILE A 182 -10.75 2.14 3.37
CA ILE A 182 -10.06 1.09 2.64
C ILE A 182 -10.77 -0.22 2.94
N PHE A 183 -11.14 -0.92 1.88
CA PHE A 183 -11.61 -2.30 1.93
C PHE A 183 -10.59 -3.19 1.22
N VAL A 184 -10.27 -4.31 1.86
CA VAL A 184 -9.43 -5.34 1.26
C VAL A 184 -10.04 -6.69 1.54
N ASN A 185 -10.42 -7.38 0.47
CA ASN A 185 -10.53 -8.82 0.48
C ASN A 185 -9.15 -9.43 0.18
N TYR A 186 -8.63 -10.19 1.13
CA TYR A 186 -7.34 -10.84 1.02
C TYR A 186 -7.44 -12.35 1.24
N HIS A 187 -6.60 -13.07 0.49
CA HIS A 187 -6.45 -14.51 0.60
C HIS A 187 -4.98 -14.84 0.33
N PRO A 188 -4.14 -14.97 1.37
CA PRO A 188 -2.70 -15.12 1.21
C PRO A 188 -2.31 -16.27 0.27
N GLU A 189 -3.04 -17.39 0.30
CA GLU A 189 -2.79 -18.52 -0.60
C GLU A 189 -3.11 -18.18 -2.07
N TYR A 190 -4.15 -17.38 -2.34
CA TYR A 190 -4.48 -16.96 -3.70
C TYR A 190 -3.46 -15.95 -4.22
N ASP A 191 -3.05 -15.00 -3.37
CA ASP A 191 -1.96 -14.08 -3.72
C ASP A 191 -0.67 -14.83 -4.06
N SER A 192 -0.44 -15.99 -3.43
CA SER A 192 0.68 -16.86 -3.77
C SER A 192 0.54 -17.47 -5.17
N ARG A 193 -0.67 -17.78 -5.66
CA ARG A 193 -0.87 -18.40 -7.00
C ARG A 193 -0.62 -17.47 -8.18
N LEU A 194 -0.57 -16.15 -7.93
CA LEU A 194 -0.21 -15.16 -8.94
C LEU A 194 1.30 -15.18 -9.13
N GLU A 195 1.75 -15.46 -10.35
CA GLU A 195 3.15 -15.38 -10.75
C GLU A 195 3.39 -14.08 -11.52
N PRO A 196 4.04 -13.09 -10.88
CA PRO A 196 4.34 -11.83 -11.52
C PRO A 196 5.69 -11.91 -12.22
N ASP A 197 5.69 -11.64 -13.52
CA ASP A 197 6.93 -11.38 -14.24
C ASP A 197 7.37 -9.95 -13.98
N SER A 198 8.41 -9.80 -13.17
CA SER A 198 8.88 -8.50 -12.71
C SER A 198 9.57 -7.72 -13.84
N TYR A 199 9.28 -6.43 -13.94
CA TYR A 199 9.99 -5.51 -14.82
C TYR A 199 11.47 -5.36 -14.39
N ASP A 200 12.29 -4.74 -15.24
CA ASP A 200 13.74 -4.69 -15.01
C ASP A 200 14.22 -3.52 -14.18
N LYS A 201 13.37 -2.51 -13.94
CA LYS A 201 13.76 -1.30 -13.24
C LYS A 201 13.04 -1.14 -11.90
N ALA A 202 13.82 -0.89 -10.85
CA ALA A 202 13.30 -0.41 -9.57
C ALA A 202 13.00 1.09 -9.67
N THR A 203 11.84 1.50 -9.17
CA THR A 203 11.37 2.89 -9.25
C THR A 203 10.64 3.30 -7.98
N THR A 204 10.63 4.60 -7.71
CA THR A 204 9.78 5.20 -6.68
C THR A 204 8.31 5.17 -7.12
N ILE A 205 7.39 4.85 -6.22
CA ILE A 205 5.95 4.92 -6.50
C ILE A 205 5.51 6.38 -6.69
N HIS A 206 4.66 6.63 -7.69
CA HIS A 206 4.11 7.97 -7.94
C HIS A 206 3.35 8.51 -6.72
N GLY A 207 3.59 9.78 -6.38
CA GLY A 207 2.97 10.44 -5.22
C GLY A 207 3.73 10.28 -3.89
N PHE A 208 4.74 9.41 -3.85
CA PHE A 208 5.67 9.25 -2.72
C PHE A 208 7.01 9.94 -3.01
N ARG A 209 7.76 10.20 -1.94
CA ARG A 209 9.05 10.89 -2.02
C ARG A 209 10.08 10.01 -2.72
N ASP A 210 10.82 10.59 -3.66
CA ASP A 210 12.01 9.96 -4.22
C ASP A 210 13.18 10.11 -3.21
N PRO A 211 13.87 9.02 -2.84
CA PRO A 211 14.92 9.04 -1.84
C PRO A 211 16.12 9.91 -2.24
N ASP A 212 16.37 10.12 -3.54
CA ASP A 212 17.52 10.87 -4.07
C ASP A 212 17.13 12.29 -4.55
N LYS A 213 15.92 12.74 -4.22
CA LYS A 213 15.34 14.00 -4.72
C LYS A 213 16.12 15.24 -4.30
N LEU A 214 16.55 15.30 -3.03
CA LEU A 214 17.31 16.41 -2.49
C LEU A 214 18.77 15.99 -2.36
N ASP A 215 19.70 16.89 -2.65
CA ASP A 215 21.13 16.59 -2.52
C ASP A 215 21.50 16.21 -1.07
N GLU A 216 20.88 16.85 -0.08
CA GLU A 216 21.03 16.52 1.35
C GLU A 216 20.57 15.09 1.71
N ASP A 217 19.71 14.45 0.90
CA ASP A 217 19.26 13.08 1.15
C ASP A 217 20.25 12.03 0.62
N ARG A 218 21.20 12.42 -0.24
CA ARG A 218 22.18 11.49 -0.84
C ARG A 218 23.27 11.08 0.13
N ASP A 219 23.56 11.94 1.10
CA ASP A 219 24.58 11.72 2.11
C ASP A 219 24.01 11.15 3.42
N LYS A 220 22.71 10.85 3.50
CA LYS A 220 22.09 10.24 4.69
C LYS A 220 22.42 8.75 4.79
N THR A 221 22.61 8.26 6.02
CA THR A 221 22.61 6.81 6.27
C THR A 221 21.22 6.24 6.00
N ARG A 222 21.13 5.17 5.22
CA ARG A 222 19.85 4.60 4.73
C ARG A 222 19.47 3.33 5.46
N LEU A 223 18.20 3.21 5.80
CA LEU A 223 17.58 2.02 6.34
C LEU A 223 16.60 1.57 5.29
N TRP A 224 16.76 0.36 4.81
CA TRP A 224 15.84 -0.25 3.89
C TRP A 224 15.06 -1.35 4.58
N ILE A 225 13.74 -1.26 4.50
CA ILE A 225 12.81 -2.23 5.04
C ILE A 225 12.10 -2.93 3.87
N PRO A 226 12.67 -4.03 3.34
CA PRO A 226 12.03 -4.86 2.33
C PRO A 226 11.16 -5.95 2.94
N TYR A 227 10.06 -6.30 2.28
CA TYR A 227 9.41 -7.59 2.53
C TYR A 227 10.14 -8.71 1.76
N PHE A 228 10.58 -9.76 2.46
CA PHE A 228 11.27 -10.89 1.84
C PHE A 228 10.26 -11.94 1.36
N ASN A 229 9.83 -11.80 0.10
CA ASN A 229 8.98 -12.76 -0.59
C ASN A 229 9.83 -13.55 -1.60
N PRO A 230 9.93 -14.89 -1.50
CA PRO A 230 10.69 -15.71 -2.44
C PRO A 230 10.30 -15.47 -3.91
N LYS A 231 9.01 -15.26 -4.20
CA LYS A 231 8.48 -14.99 -5.54
C LYS A 231 8.88 -13.62 -6.10
N LYS A 232 9.41 -12.74 -5.25
CA LYS A 232 9.89 -11.40 -5.61
C LYS A 232 11.39 -11.23 -5.36
N ARG A 233 12.15 -12.31 -5.14
CA ARG A 233 13.57 -12.26 -4.85
C ARG A 233 14.38 -11.45 -5.88
N ASP A 234 14.12 -11.65 -7.17
CA ASP A 234 14.79 -10.87 -8.23
C ASP A 234 14.44 -9.38 -8.19
N ALA A 235 13.18 -9.05 -7.91
CA ALA A 235 12.76 -7.66 -7.71
C ALA A 235 13.48 -7.03 -6.51
N ILE A 236 13.58 -7.75 -5.40
CA ILE A 236 14.28 -7.29 -4.19
C ILE A 236 15.78 -7.09 -4.48
N LYS A 237 16.44 -8.01 -5.21
CA LYS A 237 17.82 -7.83 -5.69
C LYS A 237 17.97 -6.58 -6.57
N LYS A 238 17.03 -6.33 -7.48
CA LYS A 238 17.03 -5.12 -8.34
C LYS A 238 16.89 -3.85 -7.51
N ILE A 239 16.04 -3.84 -6.48
CA ILE A 239 15.88 -2.71 -5.56
C ILE A 239 17.15 -2.49 -4.74
N HIS A 240 17.74 -3.54 -4.18
CA HIS A 240 18.99 -3.45 -3.43
C HIS A 240 20.08 -2.75 -4.25
N LYS A 241 20.24 -3.14 -5.52
CA LYS A 241 21.19 -2.52 -6.46
C LYS A 241 20.87 -1.05 -6.78
N ALA A 242 19.60 -0.66 -6.72
CA ALA A 242 19.15 0.70 -7.03
C ALA A 242 19.33 1.67 -5.85
N ILE A 243 19.29 1.17 -4.61
CA ILE A 243 19.48 1.99 -3.41
C ILE A 243 20.96 2.31 -3.25
N LYS A 244 21.34 3.54 -3.59
CA LYS A 244 22.70 4.04 -3.38
C LYS A 244 22.83 4.57 -1.96
N SER A 245 23.87 4.20 -1.23
CA SER A 245 24.12 4.78 0.10
C SER A 245 25.63 4.91 0.36
N PRO A 246 26.23 6.10 0.16
CA PRO A 246 27.65 6.33 0.42
C PRO A 246 28.04 6.09 1.89
N GLN A 247 27.13 6.39 2.82
CA GLN A 247 27.35 6.25 4.27
C GLN A 247 26.98 4.86 4.83
N GLY A 248 26.60 3.91 3.97
CA GLY A 248 26.16 2.57 4.36
C GLY A 248 24.64 2.38 4.36
N LEU A 249 24.23 1.13 4.15
CA LEU A 249 22.83 0.71 4.03
C LEU A 249 22.54 -0.36 5.09
N ASP A 250 21.68 -0.03 6.05
CA ASP A 250 21.12 -1.00 6.97
C ASP A 250 19.91 -1.67 6.32
N ILE A 251 19.78 -2.99 6.45
CA ILE A 251 18.65 -3.75 5.92
C ILE A 251 17.91 -4.42 7.07
N CYS A 252 16.60 -4.21 7.12
CA CYS A 252 15.70 -4.70 8.16
C CYS A 252 14.56 -5.46 7.47
N PRO A 253 14.77 -6.73 7.10
CA PRO A 253 13.81 -7.47 6.29
C PRO A 253 12.57 -7.83 7.09
N VAL A 254 11.42 -7.79 6.44
CA VAL A 254 10.13 -8.22 7.00
C VAL A 254 9.84 -9.65 6.57
N LEU A 255 9.52 -10.51 7.55
CA LEU A 255 9.06 -11.88 7.37
C LEU A 255 7.69 -12.07 8.03
N PRO A 256 6.78 -12.87 7.45
CA PRO A 256 5.42 -13.03 7.97
C PRO A 256 5.41 -13.99 9.17
N PHE A 257 5.23 -13.47 10.39
CA PHE A 257 5.01 -14.27 11.59
C PHE A 257 4.21 -13.50 12.65
N PRO A 258 3.14 -14.09 13.21
CA PRO A 258 2.55 -15.38 12.85
C PRO A 258 1.95 -15.38 11.44
N ALA A 259 1.91 -16.56 10.83
CA ALA A 259 1.29 -16.79 9.52
C ALA A 259 0.41 -18.04 9.57
N THR A 260 -0.51 -18.21 8.61
CA THR A 260 -1.42 -19.38 8.54
C THR A 260 -0.63 -20.69 8.55
N ASN A 261 0.46 -20.77 7.78
CA ASN A 261 1.48 -21.81 7.93
C ASN A 261 2.59 -21.26 8.84
N PRO A 262 2.81 -21.83 10.05
CA PRO A 262 3.82 -21.34 10.98
C PRO A 262 5.26 -21.38 10.43
N ARG A 263 5.53 -22.20 9.41
CA ARG A 263 6.85 -22.33 8.79
C ARG A 263 7.15 -21.28 7.73
N THR A 264 6.16 -20.47 7.32
CA THR A 264 6.35 -19.53 6.20
C THR A 264 7.49 -18.55 6.45
N ALA A 265 7.65 -18.01 7.66
CA ALA A 265 8.78 -17.12 7.96
C ALA A 265 10.14 -17.81 7.78
N ASP A 266 10.29 -19.04 8.26
CA ASP A 266 11.53 -19.81 8.14
C ASP A 266 11.80 -20.19 6.67
N GLU A 267 10.76 -20.60 5.94
CA GLU A 267 10.85 -20.95 4.52
C GLU A 267 11.22 -19.75 3.66
N ASP A 268 10.61 -18.59 3.93
CA ASP A 268 10.97 -17.32 3.31
C ASP A 268 12.42 -16.94 3.65
N ALA A 269 12.84 -17.04 4.92
CA ALA A 269 14.22 -16.74 5.32
C ALA A 269 15.25 -17.64 4.61
N VAL A 270 14.97 -18.95 4.53
CA VAL A 270 15.82 -19.94 3.84
C VAL A 270 15.96 -19.61 2.36
N ALA A 271 14.89 -19.15 1.70
CA ALA A 271 14.93 -18.75 0.30
C ALA A 271 15.86 -17.54 0.03
N PHE A 272 16.16 -16.74 1.06
CA PHE A 272 17.09 -15.61 1.03
C PHE A 272 18.43 -15.89 1.74
N LEU A 273 18.76 -17.16 2.02
CA LEU A 273 19.97 -17.51 2.78
C LEU A 273 21.26 -16.96 2.15
N GLU A 274 21.33 -16.94 0.80
CA GLU A 274 22.48 -16.37 0.09
C GLU A 274 22.63 -14.86 0.38
N GLU A 275 21.53 -14.10 0.42
CA GLU A 275 21.54 -12.67 0.75
C GLU A 275 21.88 -12.42 2.22
N PHE A 276 21.44 -13.29 3.14
CA PHE A 276 21.83 -13.21 4.55
C PHE A 276 23.34 -13.47 4.74
N GLN A 277 23.94 -14.30 3.89
CA GLN A 277 25.37 -14.65 3.97
C GLN A 277 26.26 -13.70 3.15
N ASP A 278 25.70 -12.96 2.19
CA ASP A 278 26.41 -12.03 1.33
C ASP A 278 26.85 -10.80 2.15
N PRO A 279 28.17 -10.57 2.33
CA PRO A 279 28.67 -9.38 3.01
C PRO A 279 28.22 -8.08 2.35
N GLY A 280 27.86 -8.09 1.06
CA GLY A 280 27.33 -6.92 0.35
C GLY A 280 25.97 -6.42 0.87
N TRP A 281 25.17 -7.28 1.51
CA TRP A 281 23.85 -6.91 2.03
C TRP A 281 23.88 -6.46 3.50
N HIS A 282 24.88 -6.88 4.28
CA HIS A 282 25.03 -6.51 5.69
C HIS A 282 23.77 -6.76 6.55
N ILE A 283 23.05 -7.86 6.32
CA ILE A 283 21.83 -8.18 7.08
C ILE A 283 22.20 -8.82 8.42
N ASP A 284 21.73 -8.22 9.52
CA ASP A 284 21.78 -8.83 10.84
C ASP A 284 20.45 -9.55 11.12
N ALA A 285 20.49 -10.83 11.47
CA ALA A 285 19.30 -11.61 11.77
C ALA A 285 18.49 -11.04 12.96
N ARG A 286 19.11 -10.26 13.84
CA ARG A 286 18.43 -9.56 14.95
C ARG A 286 17.60 -8.36 14.47
N HIS A 287 17.81 -7.91 13.23
CA HIS A 287 17.05 -6.83 12.60
C HIS A 287 15.87 -7.33 11.76
N ILE A 288 15.53 -8.62 11.81
CA ILE A 288 14.34 -9.13 11.13
C ILE A 288 13.09 -8.59 11.84
N LEU A 289 12.14 -8.06 11.06
CA LEU A 289 10.81 -7.70 11.54
C LEU A 289 9.84 -8.85 11.28
N HIS A 290 9.23 -9.37 12.34
CA HIS A 290 8.22 -10.40 12.26
C HIS A 290 6.84 -9.75 12.25
N ALA A 291 6.19 -9.73 11.09
CA ALA A 291 4.89 -9.10 10.91
C ALA A 291 3.77 -10.13 10.91
N ALA A 292 2.75 -9.94 11.73
CA ALA A 292 1.55 -10.77 11.70
C ALA A 292 0.89 -10.71 10.32
N GLN A 293 0.75 -11.86 9.65
CA GLN A 293 0.40 -11.95 8.23
C GLN A 293 -0.94 -11.28 7.88
N ASP A 294 -1.89 -11.24 8.81
CA ASP A 294 -3.22 -10.65 8.67
C ASP A 294 -3.43 -9.36 9.49
N ASP A 295 -2.35 -8.78 10.02
CA ASP A 295 -2.41 -7.51 10.75
C ASP A 295 -1.52 -6.44 10.10
N PRO A 296 -2.08 -5.57 9.24
CA PRO A 296 -1.31 -4.47 8.66
C PRO A 296 -0.91 -3.40 9.68
N LEU A 297 -1.64 -3.26 10.79
CA LEU A 297 -1.36 -2.27 11.83
C LEU A 297 -0.18 -2.70 12.70
N ASP A 298 0.01 -4.00 12.91
CA ASP A 298 1.21 -4.55 13.55
C ASP A 298 2.48 -4.14 12.78
N LEU A 299 2.55 -4.45 11.47
CA LEU A 299 3.69 -4.06 10.64
C LEU A 299 3.88 -2.53 10.59
N TYR A 300 2.80 -1.76 10.46
CA TYR A 300 2.87 -0.30 10.53
C TYR A 300 3.54 0.18 11.82
N ARG A 301 3.10 -0.32 13.00
CA ARG A 301 3.68 0.06 14.29
C ARG A 301 5.15 -0.34 14.41
N GLN A 302 5.52 -1.52 13.92
CA GLN A 302 6.91 -1.97 13.92
C GLN A 302 7.80 -1.07 13.05
N ILE A 303 7.36 -0.71 11.84
CA ILE A 303 8.08 0.23 10.97
C ILE A 303 8.26 1.57 11.69
N LEU A 304 7.22 2.09 12.34
CA LEU A 304 7.32 3.37 13.07
C LEU A 304 8.25 3.29 14.27
N ALA A 305 8.29 2.16 14.98
CA ALA A 305 9.19 1.95 16.09
C ALA A 305 10.65 2.00 15.62
N VAL A 306 10.99 1.26 14.57
CA VAL A 306 12.35 1.24 14.00
C VAL A 306 12.72 2.60 13.41
N HIS A 307 11.84 3.20 12.62
CA HIS A 307 12.06 4.51 12.01
C HIS A 307 12.38 5.56 13.07
N ARG A 308 11.55 5.69 14.11
CA ARG A 308 11.77 6.67 15.19
C ARG A 308 12.99 6.34 16.04
N ALA A 309 13.26 5.07 16.33
CA ALA A 309 14.47 4.69 17.05
C ALA A 309 15.71 5.14 16.28
N ARG A 310 15.70 4.97 14.95
CA ARG A 310 16.78 5.40 14.08
C ARG A 310 16.91 6.92 14.00
N GLU A 311 15.80 7.66 13.85
CA GLU A 311 15.82 9.13 13.90
C GLU A 311 16.47 9.66 15.19
N LYS A 312 16.24 9.02 16.36
CA LYS A 312 16.93 9.40 17.62
C LYS A 312 18.43 9.18 17.56
N VAL A 313 18.87 8.05 17.00
CA VAL A 313 20.29 7.68 16.96
C VAL A 313 21.08 8.64 16.07
N PHE A 314 20.48 9.10 14.98
CA PHE A 314 21.10 10.03 14.03
C PHE A 314 20.73 11.51 14.29
N ASP A 315 20.09 11.81 15.42
CA ASP A 315 19.80 13.19 15.82
C ASP A 315 21.10 13.97 16.05
N GLY A 316 21.19 15.17 15.49
CA GLY A 316 22.41 15.97 15.48
C GLY A 316 23.52 15.51 14.51
N MET A 317 23.27 14.47 13.69
CA MET A 317 24.11 14.09 12.54
C MET A 317 23.49 14.59 11.23
N GLN A 318 23.88 14.02 10.08
CA GLN A 318 23.25 14.31 8.77
C GLN A 318 21.82 13.74 8.64
N GLY A 319 21.31 13.09 9.69
CA GLY A 319 19.99 12.48 9.73
C GLY A 319 19.94 11.08 9.10
N SER A 320 18.74 10.49 9.13
CA SER A 320 18.48 9.15 8.65
C SER A 320 17.45 9.18 7.53
N GLN A 321 17.49 8.21 6.61
CA GLN A 321 16.41 8.02 5.64
C GLN A 321 15.94 6.57 5.68
N THR A 322 14.64 6.36 5.92
CA THR A 322 14.01 5.04 5.88
C THR A 322 13.29 4.86 4.54
N ILE A 323 13.61 3.78 3.82
CA ILE A 323 13.07 3.43 2.51
C ILE A 323 12.28 2.13 2.66
N LEU A 324 11.08 2.09 2.10
CA LEU A 324 10.17 0.95 2.18
C LEU A 324 10.07 0.22 0.84
N SER A 325 10.02 -1.12 0.88
CA SER A 325 9.77 -1.93 -0.32
C SER A 325 8.73 -3.01 -0.07
N PRO A 326 7.44 -2.72 -0.33
CA PRO A 326 6.40 -3.72 -0.28
C PRO A 326 6.60 -4.75 -1.38
N ALA A 327 6.73 -6.02 -0.99
CA ALA A 327 6.85 -7.18 -1.88
C ALA A 327 6.01 -8.37 -1.39
N GLY A 328 5.21 -8.17 -0.35
CA GLY A 328 4.39 -9.21 0.29
C GLY A 328 2.96 -9.27 -0.21
N SER A 329 2.10 -9.92 0.58
CA SER A 329 0.66 -9.97 0.37
C SER A 329 0.03 -8.58 0.32
N LYS A 330 -1.20 -8.48 -0.21
CA LYS A 330 -1.93 -7.19 -0.26
C LYS A 330 -2.14 -6.60 1.12
N ILE A 331 -2.46 -7.46 2.09
CA ILE A 331 -2.68 -7.07 3.48
C ILE A 331 -1.41 -6.47 4.10
N LEU A 332 -0.24 -7.12 4.01
CA LEU A 332 1.00 -6.56 4.58
C LEU A 332 1.49 -5.33 3.81
N SER A 333 1.19 -5.23 2.51
CA SER A 333 1.45 -4.01 1.74
C SER A 333 0.73 -2.79 2.32
N LEU A 334 -0.41 -2.96 3.00
CA LEU A 334 -1.07 -1.86 3.71
C LEU A 334 -0.22 -1.34 4.88
N GLY A 335 0.48 -2.19 5.63
CA GLY A 335 1.34 -1.74 6.73
C GLY A 335 2.45 -0.79 6.26
N PHE A 336 3.08 -1.12 5.13
CA PHE A 336 4.02 -0.23 4.45
C PHE A 336 3.35 1.06 3.96
N LEU A 337 2.16 0.96 3.35
CA LEU A 337 1.41 2.11 2.85
C LEU A 337 1.07 3.10 3.96
N LEU A 338 0.57 2.62 5.10
CA LEU A 338 0.24 3.46 6.25
C LEU A 338 1.48 4.16 6.79
N ALA A 339 2.61 3.45 6.92
CA ALA A 339 3.85 4.06 7.39
C ALA A 339 4.37 5.13 6.41
N ALA A 340 4.29 4.85 5.11
CA ALA A 340 4.67 5.78 4.06
C ALA A 340 3.77 7.02 4.01
N LEU A 341 2.46 6.88 4.23
CA LEU A 341 1.53 8.00 4.26
C LEU A 341 1.76 8.90 5.47
N ASP A 342 2.01 8.31 6.63
CA ASP A 342 2.12 9.03 7.89
C ASP A 342 3.46 9.78 8.05
N TYR A 343 4.58 9.15 7.65
CA TYR A 343 5.92 9.74 7.79
C TYR A 343 6.54 10.20 6.46
N GLU A 344 5.75 10.20 5.37
CA GLU A 344 6.20 10.55 4.02
C GLU A 344 7.44 9.77 3.56
N LEU A 345 7.51 8.50 3.97
CA LEU A 345 8.66 7.64 3.69
C LEU A 345 8.73 7.29 2.18
N PRO A 346 9.92 7.33 1.57
CA PRO A 346 10.14 6.81 0.23
C PRO A 346 9.70 5.36 0.09
N VAL A 347 9.04 5.04 -1.03
CA VAL A 347 8.63 3.68 -1.38
C VAL A 347 9.21 3.32 -2.73
N ILE A 348 10.06 2.29 -2.75
CA ILE A 348 10.67 1.76 -3.97
C ILE A 348 10.11 0.37 -4.23
N TYR A 349 9.74 0.11 -5.48
CA TYR A 349 9.24 -1.18 -5.91
C TYR A 349 9.72 -1.51 -7.33
N VAL A 350 9.43 -2.73 -7.76
CA VAL A 350 9.57 -3.16 -9.16
C VAL A 350 8.18 -3.55 -9.64
N GLU A 351 7.71 -2.88 -10.69
CA GLU A 351 6.40 -3.17 -11.29
C GLU A 351 6.38 -4.54 -11.95
N SER A 352 5.21 -5.17 -12.03
CA SER A 352 5.03 -6.43 -12.77
C SER A 352 4.63 -6.13 -14.21
N ALA A 353 5.42 -6.63 -15.16
CA ALA A 353 5.21 -6.45 -16.59
C ALA A 353 4.00 -7.26 -17.09
N ARG A 354 3.77 -8.44 -16.51
CA ARG A 354 2.64 -9.34 -16.77
C ARG A 354 2.39 -10.23 -15.55
N TYR A 355 1.21 -10.84 -15.53
CA TYR A 355 0.79 -11.81 -14.52
C TYR A 355 0.41 -13.11 -15.20
N GLN A 356 0.78 -14.22 -14.57
CA GLN A 356 0.36 -15.56 -14.95
C GLN A 356 -0.38 -16.18 -13.76
N LEU A 357 -1.45 -16.91 -14.03
CA LEU A 357 -2.11 -17.75 -13.05
C LEU A 357 -1.56 -19.16 -13.21
N GLN A 358 -1.02 -19.73 -12.13
CA GLN A 358 -0.71 -21.15 -12.13
C GLN A 358 -2.01 -21.96 -12.30
N SER A 359 -2.09 -22.70 -13.40
CA SER A 359 -3.12 -23.69 -13.66
C SER A 359 -2.76 -24.98 -12.94
N ASP A 360 -3.07 -25.07 -11.65
CA ASP A 360 -2.97 -26.35 -10.94
C ASP A 360 -4.35 -27.03 -10.88
N PRO A 361 -4.53 -28.24 -11.46
CA PRO A 361 -5.78 -28.98 -11.40
C PRO A 361 -6.17 -29.46 -9.99
N GLU A 362 -5.27 -29.46 -9.00
CA GLU A 362 -5.60 -29.85 -7.62
C GLU A 362 -6.18 -28.70 -6.77
N HIS A 363 -6.13 -27.46 -7.27
CA HIS A 363 -6.66 -26.31 -6.55
C HIS A 363 -8.14 -26.08 -6.88
N LEU A 364 -9.01 -26.49 -5.93
CA LEU A 364 -10.45 -26.21 -5.91
C LEU A 364 -10.72 -24.72 -6.26
N PRO A 365 -11.86 -24.41 -6.92
CA PRO A 365 -12.31 -23.03 -7.05
C PRO A 365 -12.33 -22.39 -5.66
N LEU A 366 -11.84 -21.15 -5.55
CA LEU A 366 -11.84 -20.40 -4.30
C LEU A 366 -13.24 -20.51 -3.69
N SER A 367 -13.36 -21.17 -2.55
CA SER A 367 -14.64 -21.18 -1.86
C SER A 367 -14.86 -19.79 -1.28
N ASP A 368 -16.04 -19.20 -1.48
CA ASP A 368 -16.38 -17.89 -0.90
C ASP A 368 -16.19 -17.86 0.63
N LYS A 369 -16.18 -19.03 1.28
CA LYS A 369 -15.99 -19.20 2.73
C LYS A 369 -14.56 -18.99 3.25
N SER A 370 -13.54 -18.86 2.39
CA SER A 370 -12.14 -18.64 2.82
C SER A 370 -11.65 -17.20 2.63
N MET A 371 -12.50 -16.32 2.09
CA MET A 371 -12.16 -14.90 1.90
C MET A 371 -12.15 -14.18 3.25
N LYS A 372 -11.05 -13.48 3.56
CA LYS A 372 -10.95 -12.62 4.73
C LYS A 372 -11.14 -11.18 4.29
N LEU A 373 -12.08 -10.50 4.95
CA LEU A 373 -12.40 -9.11 4.67
C LEU A 373 -11.79 -8.21 5.76
N LEU A 374 -11.20 -7.10 5.35
CA LEU A 374 -10.71 -6.04 6.23
C LEU A 374 -11.29 -4.72 5.77
N HIS A 375 -11.81 -3.93 6.72
CA HIS A 375 -12.10 -2.52 6.52
C HIS A 375 -11.26 -1.66 7.47
N LEU A 376 -10.63 -0.61 6.93
CA LEU A 376 -9.95 0.45 7.69
C LEU A 376 -10.57 1.80 7.34
N TRP A 377 -10.98 2.56 8.35
CA TRP A 377 -11.39 3.95 8.17
C TRP A 377 -10.18 4.83 8.50
N LEU A 378 -9.59 5.48 7.50
CA LEU A 378 -8.28 6.16 7.63
C LEU A 378 -8.36 7.64 7.95
N LEU A 379 -9.39 8.34 7.45
CA LEU A 379 -9.60 9.78 7.58
C LEU A 379 -11.06 10.09 7.85
N GLY A 380 -11.31 11.24 8.48
CA GLY A 380 -12.64 11.82 8.63
C GLY A 380 -13.16 11.76 10.06
N VAL A 381 -14.47 11.60 10.21
CA VAL A 381 -15.23 11.85 11.44
C VAL A 381 -14.67 11.20 12.72
N PRO A 382 -14.16 9.95 12.72
CA PRO A 382 -13.68 9.30 13.94
C PRO A 382 -12.36 9.88 14.48
N TYR A 383 -11.66 10.66 13.65
CA TYR A 383 -10.37 11.23 14.01
C TYR A 383 -10.54 12.72 14.34
N PRO A 384 -10.06 13.20 15.49
CA PRO A 384 -10.12 14.62 15.82
C PRO A 384 -9.42 15.47 14.75
N ASN A 385 -10.00 16.64 14.42
CA ASN A 385 -9.46 17.63 13.47
C ASN A 385 -8.05 18.17 13.82
N ASN A 386 -7.42 17.69 14.90
CA ASN A 386 -6.12 18.13 15.39
C ASN A 386 -4.98 17.12 15.11
N MET A 387 -5.21 16.06 14.32
CA MET A 387 -4.16 15.13 13.87
C MET A 387 -3.56 15.50 12.50
N HIS A 388 -3.61 16.78 12.10
CA HIS A 388 -3.06 17.26 10.83
C HIS A 388 -1.55 17.53 10.88
#